data_AF-A0A4U0H1K0-F1
#
_entry.id   AF-A0A4U0H1K0-F1
#
_cell.length_a   1.000
_cell.length_b   1.000
_cell.length_c   1.000
_cell.angle_alpha   90.00
_cell.angle_beta   90.00
_cell.angle_gamma   90.00
#
_symmetry.space_group_name_H-M   'P 1'
#
loop_
_entity.id
_entity.type
_entity.pdbx_description
1 polymer ?
#
loop_
_entity_poly.entity_id
_entity_poly.type
_entity_poly.pdbx_seq_one_letter_code
_entity_poly.pdbx_strand_id
1 'polypeptide(L)'
;MLRTDFEVIRNVYDLLGASALSDEDVSFLLGKPNGYFFEVLNPTDKSKFKQDLWTLFVPIFQTPFVNVLPPTNVGSAEEVKLTSAANYNNKSTIYRFTVTYEDGTATESFEWRKSIVTGERKKENKELTGYLKFLISEAYFLKPKNALFILIHLRKFFDKPFTVEDIAVSIKKLCRRQAGITTLLQRNTDNSRYTYSEAFDISTLDEFTDLPSELQDLASNSSVTNRYIIKHERYGALGFVELNERTLVKVVIHPDFREMRLASRLLDHVMDLDKKTPLTVELSVDSPLVDFLYNCSFAESDEDRKFRIANKLTTVKMKRGTDKEGK
;
A
#
# COMPACT_ATOMS: atom_id res chain seq x y z
N MET A 1 -11.12 12.38 -24.57
CA MET A 1 -9.86 11.76 -24.12
C MET A 1 -8.89 11.88 -25.29
N LEU A 2 -7.59 12.05 -25.05
CA LEU A 2 -6.64 12.05 -26.17
C LEU A 2 -6.56 10.65 -26.79
N ARG A 3 -6.42 10.57 -28.12
CA ARG A 3 -6.28 9.29 -28.82
C ARG A 3 -5.13 8.45 -28.27
N THR A 4 -4.01 9.10 -27.92
CA THR A 4 -2.86 8.45 -27.30
C THR A 4 -3.18 7.77 -25.98
N ASP A 5 -3.90 8.46 -25.09
CA ASP A 5 -4.32 7.90 -23.80
C ASP A 5 -5.26 6.70 -24.02
N PHE A 6 -6.20 6.80 -24.97
CA PHE A 6 -7.11 5.71 -25.31
C PHE A 6 -6.37 4.47 -25.88
N GLU A 7 -5.48 4.66 -26.85
CA GLU A 7 -4.74 3.54 -27.45
C GLU A 7 -3.82 2.86 -26.44
N VAL A 8 -3.20 3.62 -25.52
CA VAL A 8 -2.43 3.02 -24.40
C VAL A 8 -3.34 2.13 -23.57
N ILE A 9 -4.48 2.65 -23.11
CA ILE A 9 -5.43 1.90 -22.28
C ILE A 9 -5.90 0.63 -23.00
N ARG A 10 -6.26 0.73 -24.28
CA ARG A 10 -6.64 -0.40 -25.12
C ARG A 10 -5.53 -1.44 -25.20
N ASN A 11 -4.30 -1.03 -25.50
CA ASN A 11 -3.17 -1.94 -25.61
C ASN A 11 -2.85 -2.63 -24.26
N VAL A 12 -3.02 -1.93 -23.12
CA VAL A 12 -2.89 -2.56 -21.79
C VAL A 12 -4.00 -3.59 -21.57
N TYR A 13 -5.23 -3.29 -21.99
CA TYR A 13 -6.35 -4.22 -21.88
C TYR A 13 -6.12 -5.48 -22.73
N ASP A 14 -5.67 -5.32 -23.97
CA ASP A 14 -5.34 -6.43 -24.87
C ASP A 14 -4.18 -7.28 -24.31
N LEU A 15 -3.16 -6.63 -23.72
CA LEU A 15 -2.06 -7.31 -23.03
C LEU A 15 -2.55 -8.13 -21.83
N LEU A 16 -3.49 -7.58 -21.04
CA LEU A 16 -4.12 -8.32 -19.95
C LEU A 16 -4.88 -9.54 -20.48
N GLY A 17 -5.66 -9.39 -21.55
CA GLY A 17 -6.41 -10.48 -22.20
C GLY A 17 -5.52 -11.56 -22.82
N ALA A 18 -4.32 -11.20 -23.29
CA ALA A 18 -3.32 -12.16 -23.77
C ALA A 18 -2.52 -12.83 -22.64
N SER A 19 -2.58 -12.30 -21.42
CA SER A 19 -1.89 -12.85 -20.25
C SER A 19 -2.72 -13.90 -19.53
N ALA A 20 -2.07 -14.74 -18.72
CA ALA A 20 -2.76 -15.64 -17.79
C ALA A 20 -3.20 -14.94 -16.48
N LEU A 21 -3.08 -13.61 -16.39
CA LEU A 21 -3.38 -12.83 -15.20
C LEU A 21 -4.80 -12.27 -15.27
N SER A 22 -5.51 -12.35 -14.15
CA SER A 22 -6.76 -11.62 -13.97
C SER A 22 -6.53 -10.18 -13.51
N ASP A 23 -7.56 -9.34 -13.59
CA ASP A 23 -7.59 -8.01 -12.96
C ASP A 23 -7.29 -8.08 -11.45
N GLU A 24 -7.78 -9.12 -10.76
CA GLU A 24 -7.48 -9.32 -9.34
C GLU A 24 -6.00 -9.59 -9.10
N ASP A 25 -5.37 -10.40 -9.96
CA ASP A 25 -3.95 -10.72 -9.87
C ASP A 25 -3.09 -9.46 -10.06
N VAL A 26 -3.38 -8.68 -11.10
CA VAL A 26 -2.63 -7.44 -11.35
C VAL A 26 -2.87 -6.44 -10.22
N SER A 27 -4.12 -6.26 -9.77
CA SER A 27 -4.44 -5.40 -8.63
C SER A 27 -3.68 -5.83 -7.36
N PHE A 28 -3.63 -7.13 -7.09
CA PHE A 28 -2.88 -7.69 -5.97
C PHE A 28 -1.38 -7.41 -6.07
N LEU A 29 -0.76 -7.63 -7.24
CA LEU A 29 0.66 -7.34 -7.47
C LEU A 29 1.00 -5.86 -7.32
N LEU A 30 0.07 -4.97 -7.71
CA LEU A 30 0.19 -3.52 -7.49
C LEU A 30 0.02 -3.12 -6.01
N GLY A 31 -0.37 -4.06 -5.14
CA GLY A 31 -0.71 -3.79 -3.75
C GLY A 31 -2.01 -2.98 -3.64
N LYS A 32 -2.99 -3.24 -4.49
CA LYS A 32 -4.22 -2.46 -4.57
C LYS A 32 -5.43 -3.34 -4.25
N PRO A 33 -6.59 -2.75 -3.87
CA PRO A 33 -7.81 -3.52 -3.68
C PRO A 33 -8.22 -4.23 -4.97
N ASN A 34 -8.94 -5.35 -4.84
CA ASN A 34 -9.47 -6.09 -5.98
C ASN A 34 -10.31 -5.16 -6.86
N GLY A 35 -10.09 -5.20 -8.17
CA GLY A 35 -10.80 -4.32 -9.11
C GLY A 35 -10.08 -3.04 -9.48
N TYR A 36 -9.03 -2.67 -8.76
CA TYR A 36 -8.32 -1.41 -8.98
C TYR A 36 -7.77 -1.29 -10.39
N PHE A 37 -7.18 -2.36 -10.95
CA PHE A 37 -6.53 -2.27 -12.25
C PHE A 37 -7.56 -2.05 -13.37
N PHE A 38 -8.70 -2.74 -13.33
CA PHE A 38 -9.82 -2.53 -14.25
C PHE A 38 -10.44 -1.14 -14.13
N GLU A 39 -10.51 -0.57 -12.92
CA GLU A 39 -10.94 0.83 -12.74
C GLU A 39 -9.99 1.81 -13.43
N VAL A 40 -8.68 1.61 -13.30
CA VAL A 40 -7.66 2.45 -13.98
C VAL A 40 -7.71 2.30 -15.49
N LEU A 41 -8.16 1.16 -16.01
CA LEU A 41 -8.33 0.96 -17.43
C LEU A 41 -9.60 1.61 -17.97
N ASN A 42 -10.60 1.97 -17.16
CA ASN A 42 -11.87 2.51 -17.65
C ASN A 42 -11.69 3.79 -18.50
N PRO A 43 -12.06 3.82 -19.81
CA PRO A 43 -11.75 4.94 -20.67
C PRO A 43 -12.83 6.05 -20.54
N THR A 44 -13.94 5.80 -19.84
CA THR A 44 -14.94 6.82 -19.52
C THR A 44 -14.44 7.75 -18.43
N ASP A 45 -13.61 7.22 -17.55
CA ASP A 45 -12.88 8.03 -16.59
C ASP A 45 -11.73 8.68 -17.37
N LYS A 46 -11.82 9.98 -17.63
CA LYS A 46 -10.80 10.75 -18.38
C LYS A 46 -9.42 10.79 -17.69
N SER A 47 -9.24 9.97 -16.65
CA SER A 47 -7.97 9.70 -15.99
C SER A 47 -6.94 9.15 -16.98
N LYS A 48 -5.68 9.57 -16.79
CA LYS A 48 -4.55 9.04 -17.54
C LYS A 48 -4.02 7.79 -16.88
N PHE A 49 -3.58 6.82 -17.69
CA PHE A 49 -2.84 5.68 -17.17
C PHE A 49 -1.55 6.17 -16.49
N LYS A 50 -1.42 5.90 -15.19
CA LYS A 50 -0.40 6.55 -14.37
C LYS A 50 1.00 6.05 -14.71
N GLN A 51 1.95 7.00 -14.83
CA GLN A 51 3.36 6.71 -15.15
C GLN A 51 4.06 5.84 -14.10
N ASP A 52 3.65 5.92 -12.84
CA ASP A 52 4.23 5.10 -11.75
C ASP A 52 3.95 3.60 -11.91
N LEU A 53 3.04 3.23 -12.80
CA LEU A 53 2.76 1.84 -13.15
C LEU A 53 3.69 1.31 -14.24
N TRP A 54 4.32 2.18 -15.06
CA TRP A 54 5.09 1.77 -16.24
C TRP A 54 6.29 0.88 -15.87
N THR A 55 6.97 1.20 -14.77
CA THR A 55 8.11 0.44 -14.26
C THR A 55 7.73 -0.97 -13.77
N LEU A 56 6.43 -1.21 -13.55
CA LEU A 56 5.91 -2.49 -13.05
C LEU A 56 5.50 -3.44 -14.18
N PHE A 57 5.53 -3.01 -15.45
CA PHE A 57 5.09 -3.83 -16.58
C PHE A 57 5.99 -5.04 -16.82
N VAL A 58 7.32 -4.84 -16.83
CA VAL A 58 8.27 -5.95 -17.02
C VAL A 58 8.09 -7.03 -15.95
N PRO A 59 8.07 -6.72 -14.64
CA PRO A 59 7.91 -7.78 -13.64
C PRO A 59 6.50 -8.40 -13.61
N ILE A 60 5.45 -7.69 -14.03
CA ILE A 60 4.06 -8.22 -14.05
C ILE A 60 3.80 -9.02 -15.34
N PHE A 61 3.94 -8.39 -16.50
CA PHE A 61 3.56 -8.91 -17.83
C PHE A 61 4.75 -9.45 -18.64
N GLN A 62 5.98 -9.40 -18.12
CA GLN A 62 7.20 -9.79 -18.86
C GLN A 62 7.40 -9.00 -20.16
N THR A 63 6.78 -7.83 -20.26
CA THR A 63 6.76 -6.99 -21.45
C THR A 63 7.09 -5.55 -21.07
N PRO A 64 8.03 -4.86 -21.75
CA PRO A 64 8.29 -3.45 -21.52
C PRO A 64 7.10 -2.56 -21.91
N PHE A 65 6.89 -1.45 -21.18
CA PHE A 65 5.78 -0.52 -21.46
C PHE A 65 5.86 0.12 -22.85
N VAL A 66 7.05 0.25 -23.45
CA VAL A 66 7.21 0.80 -24.82
C VAL A 66 6.43 0.00 -25.87
N ASN A 67 6.19 -1.30 -25.64
CA ASN A 67 5.42 -2.15 -26.54
C ASN A 67 3.90 -1.91 -26.47
N VAL A 68 3.46 -1.09 -25.51
CA VAL A 68 2.06 -0.72 -25.29
C VAL A 68 1.77 0.68 -25.83
N LEU A 69 2.82 1.47 -26.13
CA LEU A 69 2.65 2.79 -26.71
C LEU A 69 2.06 2.69 -28.12
N PRO A 70 1.17 3.63 -28.50
CA PRO A 70 0.67 3.70 -29.87
C PRO A 70 1.82 3.97 -30.86
N PRO A 71 1.70 3.49 -32.11
CA PRO A 71 2.65 3.83 -33.16
C PRO A 71 2.78 5.36 -33.37
N THR A 72 3.94 5.83 -33.80
CA THR A 72 4.29 7.25 -33.93
C THR A 72 3.41 8.04 -34.91
N ASN A 73 2.66 7.36 -35.77
CA ASN A 73 1.74 7.96 -36.74
C ASN A 73 0.32 8.18 -36.20
N VAL A 74 0.06 7.85 -34.93
CA VAL A 74 -1.22 8.14 -34.27
C VAL A 74 -1.27 9.63 -33.91
N GLY A 75 -2.34 10.33 -34.31
CA GLY A 75 -2.57 11.74 -34.01
C GLY A 75 -2.59 11.99 -32.50
N SER A 76 -1.44 12.39 -31.92
CA SER A 76 -1.27 12.40 -30.47
C SER A 76 -2.11 13.43 -29.75
N ALA A 77 -2.47 14.50 -30.45
CA ALA A 77 -3.32 15.59 -29.98
C ALA A 77 -4.80 15.43 -30.36
N GLU A 78 -5.14 14.38 -31.11
CA GLU A 78 -6.52 14.14 -31.57
C GLU A 78 -7.41 13.79 -30.38
N GLU A 79 -8.56 14.45 -30.27
CA GLU A 79 -9.57 14.08 -29.28
C GLU A 79 -10.50 12.99 -29.81
N VAL A 80 -10.58 11.88 -29.08
CA VAL A 80 -11.56 10.84 -29.40
C VAL A 80 -12.88 11.06 -28.66
N LYS A 81 -13.98 10.88 -29.38
CA LYS A 81 -15.33 10.81 -28.81
C LYS A 81 -15.65 9.36 -28.47
N LEU A 82 -15.92 9.12 -27.19
CA LEU A 82 -16.28 7.81 -26.67
C LEU A 82 -17.78 7.75 -26.42
N THR A 83 -18.46 6.84 -27.10
CA THR A 83 -19.83 6.47 -26.77
C THR A 83 -19.79 5.13 -26.04
N SER A 84 -20.18 5.13 -24.76
CA SER A 84 -20.08 3.96 -23.88
C SER A 84 -21.44 3.48 -23.42
N ALA A 85 -21.64 2.16 -23.42
CA ALA A 85 -22.72 1.51 -22.69
C ALA A 85 -22.12 0.55 -21.66
N ALA A 86 -22.49 0.71 -20.39
CA ALA A 86 -22.07 -0.19 -19.32
C ALA A 86 -23.23 -1.11 -18.94
N ASN A 87 -22.97 -2.41 -18.93
CA ASN A 87 -23.91 -3.40 -18.42
C ASN A 87 -23.32 -4.05 -17.16
N TYR A 88 -24.03 -3.87 -16.05
CA TYR A 88 -23.66 -4.40 -14.76
C TYR A 88 -24.58 -5.57 -14.42
N ASN A 89 -24.00 -6.73 -14.18
CA ASN A 89 -24.73 -7.86 -13.61
C ASN A 89 -23.92 -8.49 -12.47
N ASN A 90 -24.54 -9.41 -11.74
CA ASN A 90 -23.94 -10.03 -10.55
C ASN A 90 -22.72 -10.92 -10.84
N LYS A 91 -22.45 -11.22 -12.12
CA LYS A 91 -21.38 -12.13 -12.58
C LYS A 91 -20.29 -11.42 -13.37
N SER A 92 -20.56 -10.24 -13.91
CA SER A 92 -19.63 -9.52 -14.77
C SER A 92 -19.97 -8.05 -14.91
N THR A 93 -18.94 -7.22 -15.08
CA THR A 93 -19.05 -5.86 -15.60
C THR A 93 -18.63 -5.87 -17.05
N ILE A 94 -19.50 -5.42 -17.95
CA ILE A 94 -19.21 -5.31 -19.38
C ILE A 94 -19.28 -3.85 -19.78
N TYR A 95 -18.18 -3.31 -20.30
CA TYR A 95 -18.19 -2.01 -20.96
C TYR A 95 -18.10 -2.19 -22.46
N ARG A 96 -19.02 -1.55 -23.20
CA ARG A 96 -18.97 -1.47 -24.66
C ARG A 96 -18.67 -0.05 -25.09
N PHE A 97 -17.71 0.11 -25.99
CA PHE A 97 -17.27 1.41 -26.47
C PHE A 97 -17.28 1.46 -27.99
N THR A 98 -17.80 2.56 -28.53
CA THR A 98 -17.52 2.98 -29.91
C THR A 98 -16.69 4.25 -29.85
N VAL A 99 -15.58 4.25 -30.59
CA VAL A 99 -14.67 5.40 -30.70
C VAL A 99 -14.95 6.08 -32.01
N THR A 100 -15.13 7.40 -31.99
CA THR A 100 -15.21 8.21 -33.19
C THR A 100 -14.03 9.18 -33.21
N TYR A 101 -13.28 9.13 -34.30
CA TYR A 101 -12.14 9.98 -34.59
C TYR A 101 -12.58 11.32 -35.19
N GLU A 102 -11.68 12.29 -35.26
CA GLU A 102 -11.99 13.65 -35.77
C GLU A 102 -12.39 13.66 -37.25
N ASP A 103 -11.90 12.68 -38.03
CA ASP A 103 -12.24 12.47 -39.44
C ASP A 103 -13.63 11.84 -39.65
N GLY A 104 -14.36 11.55 -38.57
CA GLY A 104 -15.65 10.88 -38.59
C GLY A 104 -15.59 9.36 -38.71
N THR A 105 -14.39 8.78 -38.81
CA THR A 105 -14.21 7.33 -38.81
C THR A 105 -14.59 6.77 -37.43
N ALA A 106 -15.45 5.76 -37.40
CA ALA A 106 -15.81 5.04 -36.19
C ALA A 106 -15.11 3.69 -36.15
N THR A 107 -14.60 3.29 -34.98
CA THR A 107 -14.07 1.94 -34.77
C THR A 107 -15.19 0.92 -34.60
N GLU A 108 -14.85 -0.36 -34.79
CA GLU A 108 -15.68 -1.46 -34.29
C GLU A 108 -15.89 -1.33 -32.76
N SER A 109 -17.00 -1.90 -32.27
CA SER A 109 -17.32 -1.85 -30.84
C SER A 109 -16.33 -2.68 -30.03
N PHE A 110 -15.64 -2.06 -29.08
CA PHE A 110 -14.80 -2.77 -28.10
C PHE A 110 -15.66 -3.27 -26.95
N GLU A 111 -15.48 -4.53 -26.53
CA GLU A 111 -16.12 -5.07 -25.33
C GLU A 111 -15.06 -5.40 -24.28
N TRP A 112 -15.08 -4.69 -23.15
CA TRP A 112 -14.28 -5.02 -22.00
C TRP A 112 -15.10 -5.73 -20.95
N ARG A 113 -14.68 -6.94 -20.60
CA ARG A 113 -15.34 -7.78 -19.62
C ARG A 113 -14.46 -7.94 -18.39
N LYS A 114 -15.06 -7.70 -17.21
CA LYS A 114 -14.56 -8.15 -15.92
C LYS A 114 -15.48 -9.24 -15.41
N SER A 115 -14.93 -10.42 -15.19
CA SER A 115 -15.65 -11.50 -14.50
C SER A 115 -15.59 -11.27 -12.99
N ILE A 116 -16.73 -11.34 -12.31
CA ILE A 116 -16.83 -11.23 -10.86
C ILE A 116 -16.95 -12.66 -10.32
N VAL A 117 -15.85 -13.19 -9.78
CA VAL A 117 -15.86 -14.51 -9.15
C VAL A 117 -16.33 -14.37 -7.71
N THR A 118 -17.58 -14.77 -7.43
CA THR A 118 -18.14 -14.80 -6.07
C THR A 118 -18.23 -16.24 -5.57
N GLY A 119 -17.77 -16.49 -4.33
CA GLY A 119 -18.04 -17.74 -3.62
C GLY A 119 -17.13 -18.94 -3.94
N GLU A 120 -16.20 -18.85 -4.89
CA GLU A 120 -15.22 -19.92 -5.10
C GLU A 120 -14.18 -19.95 -3.97
N ARG A 121 -14.13 -21.08 -3.26
CA ARG A 121 -13.10 -21.32 -2.25
C ARG A 121 -11.79 -21.69 -2.97
N LYS A 122 -10.94 -20.69 -3.17
CA LYS A 122 -9.58 -20.88 -3.67
C LYS A 122 -8.82 -21.88 -2.78
N LYS A 123 -8.19 -22.87 -3.41
CA LYS A 123 -7.47 -23.96 -2.73
C LYS A 123 -6.09 -23.46 -2.31
N GLU A 124 -5.67 -23.80 -1.10
CA GLU A 124 -4.31 -23.49 -0.65
C GLU A 124 -3.27 -24.36 -1.34
N ASN A 125 -2.19 -23.72 -1.79
CA ASN A 125 -0.95 -24.39 -2.12
C ASN A 125 -0.08 -24.53 -0.86
N LYS A 126 -0.08 -25.73 -0.26
CA LYS A 126 0.61 -25.99 1.02
C LYS A 126 2.12 -25.85 0.93
N GLU A 127 2.70 -26.19 -0.22
CA GLU A 127 4.14 -26.05 -0.46
C GLU A 127 4.54 -24.58 -0.41
N LEU A 128 3.80 -23.72 -1.11
CA LEU A 128 4.02 -22.28 -1.06
C LEU A 128 3.81 -21.71 0.35
N THR A 129 2.73 -22.08 1.04
CA THR A 129 2.52 -21.63 2.43
C THR A 129 3.68 -22.06 3.33
N GLY A 130 4.18 -23.29 3.18
CA GLY A 130 5.34 -23.80 3.90
C GLY A 130 6.60 -22.99 3.62
N TYR A 131 6.88 -22.69 2.36
CA TYR A 131 8.03 -21.87 1.98
C TYR A 131 7.92 -20.43 2.48
N LEU A 132 6.74 -19.82 2.43
CA LEU A 132 6.53 -18.48 2.99
C LEU A 132 6.74 -18.47 4.51
N LYS A 133 6.38 -19.53 5.24
CA LYS A 133 6.71 -19.68 6.67
C LYS A 133 8.21 -19.79 6.91
N PHE A 134 8.93 -20.52 6.05
CA PHE A 134 10.39 -20.56 6.09
C PHE A 134 11.01 -19.18 5.84
N LEU A 135 10.51 -18.42 4.85
CA LEU A 135 10.96 -17.05 4.63
C LEU A 135 10.71 -16.14 5.84
N ILE A 136 9.59 -16.32 6.55
CA ILE A 136 9.32 -15.62 7.81
C ILE A 136 10.36 -15.99 8.88
N SER A 137 10.69 -17.28 9.05
CA SER A 137 11.73 -17.67 10.03
C SER A 137 13.12 -17.12 9.69
N GLU A 138 13.40 -16.92 8.40
CA GLU A 138 14.63 -16.31 7.88
C GLU A 138 14.60 -14.78 7.86
N ALA A 139 13.62 -14.14 8.54
CA ALA A 139 13.49 -12.69 8.64
C ALA A 139 13.32 -11.97 7.28
N TYR A 140 12.86 -12.67 6.23
CA TYR A 140 12.63 -12.07 4.92
C TYR A 140 11.54 -10.98 4.97
N PHE A 141 10.57 -11.14 5.87
CA PHE A 141 9.42 -10.24 6.06
C PHE A 141 9.63 -9.23 7.19
N LEU A 142 10.83 -9.19 7.77
CA LEU A 142 11.21 -8.21 8.78
C LEU A 142 11.13 -6.79 8.22
N LYS A 143 11.56 -6.60 6.97
CA LYS A 143 11.23 -5.41 6.16
C LYS A 143 9.96 -5.67 5.35
N PRO A 144 9.00 -4.72 5.29
CA PRO A 144 7.78 -4.88 4.51
C PRO A 144 8.02 -5.22 3.04
N LYS A 145 7.26 -6.18 2.50
CA LYS A 145 7.33 -6.65 1.10
C LYS A 145 5.99 -6.45 0.42
N ASN A 146 5.96 -5.90 -0.79
CA ASN A 146 4.76 -5.94 -1.63
C ASN A 146 4.63 -7.33 -2.29
N ALA A 147 3.43 -7.65 -2.79
CA ALA A 147 3.17 -8.91 -3.48
C ALA A 147 4.07 -9.13 -4.70
N LEU A 148 4.37 -8.06 -5.45
CA LEU A 148 5.24 -8.12 -6.62
C LEU A 148 6.66 -8.59 -6.29
N PHE A 149 7.26 -8.09 -5.22
CA PHE A 149 8.60 -8.49 -4.78
C PHE A 149 8.63 -9.93 -4.27
N ILE A 150 7.53 -10.39 -3.65
CA ILE A 150 7.38 -11.81 -3.29
C ILE A 150 7.33 -12.66 -4.56
N LEU A 151 6.56 -12.27 -5.57
CA LEU A 151 6.52 -12.97 -6.87
C LEU A 151 7.89 -12.98 -7.56
N ILE A 152 8.60 -11.84 -7.59
CA ILE A 152 9.95 -11.74 -8.17
C ILE A 152 10.91 -12.67 -7.43
N HIS A 153 10.86 -12.69 -6.10
CA HIS A 153 11.67 -13.61 -5.29
C HIS A 153 11.37 -15.06 -5.65
N LEU A 154 10.10 -15.47 -5.63
CA LEU A 154 9.71 -16.83 -5.97
C LEU A 154 10.17 -17.24 -7.37
N ARG A 155 10.05 -16.36 -8.37
CA ARG A 155 10.52 -16.63 -9.74
C ARG A 155 12.03 -16.77 -9.87
N LYS A 156 12.82 -16.24 -8.93
CA LYS A 156 14.29 -16.43 -8.92
C LYS A 156 14.70 -17.78 -8.34
N PHE A 157 13.94 -18.30 -7.38
CA PHE A 157 14.27 -19.53 -6.66
C PHE A 157 13.52 -20.76 -7.17
N PHE A 158 12.38 -20.56 -7.83
CA PHE A 158 11.55 -21.61 -8.38
C PHE A 158 11.34 -21.38 -9.87
N ASP A 159 11.61 -22.43 -10.65
CA ASP A 159 11.62 -22.35 -12.12
C ASP A 159 10.21 -22.18 -12.72
N LYS A 160 9.15 -22.50 -11.95
CA LYS A 160 7.73 -22.04 -12.03
C LYS A 160 6.74 -23.10 -11.48
N PRO A 161 6.22 -22.96 -10.23
CA PRO A 161 4.95 -23.65 -9.93
C PRO A 161 3.89 -22.78 -9.25
N PHE A 162 4.16 -21.50 -8.94
CA PHE A 162 3.23 -20.68 -8.17
C PHE A 162 2.62 -19.55 -8.99
N THR A 163 1.30 -19.54 -9.03
CA THR A 163 0.49 -18.47 -9.62
C THR A 163 0.39 -17.28 -8.66
N VAL A 164 -0.05 -16.13 -9.18
CA VAL A 164 -0.36 -14.96 -8.33
C VAL A 164 -1.47 -15.30 -7.33
N GLU A 165 -2.44 -16.11 -7.77
CA GLU A 165 -3.50 -16.62 -6.93
C GLU A 165 -2.96 -17.45 -5.74
N ASP A 166 -2.01 -18.36 -5.99
CA ASP A 166 -1.38 -19.16 -4.93
C ASP A 166 -0.75 -18.27 -3.86
N ILE A 167 -0.05 -17.21 -4.28
CA ILE A 167 0.58 -16.24 -3.39
C ILE A 167 -0.50 -15.50 -2.58
N ALA A 168 -1.55 -15.01 -3.24
CA ALA A 168 -2.64 -14.29 -2.58
C ALA A 168 -3.35 -15.15 -1.53
N VAL A 169 -3.62 -16.42 -1.83
CA VAL A 169 -4.24 -17.37 -0.89
C VAL A 169 -3.32 -17.66 0.29
N SER A 170 -2.04 -17.93 0.02
CA SER A 170 -1.05 -18.28 1.06
C SER A 170 -0.82 -17.10 2.01
N ILE A 171 -0.63 -15.88 1.48
CA ILE A 171 -0.49 -14.67 2.28
C ILE A 171 -1.76 -14.39 3.09
N LYS A 172 -2.95 -14.52 2.49
CA LYS A 172 -4.22 -14.33 3.21
C LYS A 172 -4.36 -15.28 4.40
N LYS A 173 -3.87 -16.52 4.28
CA LYS A 173 -3.82 -17.47 5.40
C LYS A 173 -2.85 -17.04 6.49
N LEU A 174 -1.65 -16.60 6.11
CA LEU A 174 -0.64 -16.14 7.06
C LEU A 174 -1.04 -14.83 7.78
N CYS A 175 -1.90 -14.03 7.15
CA CYS A 175 -2.51 -12.83 7.73
C CYS A 175 -3.78 -13.08 8.56
N ARG A 176 -4.25 -14.32 8.67
CA ARG A 176 -5.55 -14.61 9.27
C ARG A 176 -5.51 -14.40 10.79
N ARG A 177 -6.29 -13.43 11.28
CA ARG A 177 -6.58 -13.24 12.70
C ARG A 177 -7.79 -14.08 13.08
N GLN A 178 -7.57 -15.21 13.74
CA GLN A 178 -8.63 -16.07 14.29
C GLN A 178 -8.15 -16.72 15.59
N ALA A 179 -9.05 -16.88 16.56
CA ALA A 179 -8.78 -17.63 17.79
C ALA A 179 -8.17 -19.01 17.48
N GLY A 180 -7.06 -19.34 18.15
CA GLY A 180 -6.33 -20.60 17.96
C GLY A 180 -5.43 -20.66 16.70
N ILE A 181 -5.33 -19.58 15.91
CA ILE A 181 -4.41 -19.48 14.77
C ILE A 181 -3.43 -18.34 15.02
N THR A 182 -2.14 -18.67 15.12
CA THR A 182 -1.07 -17.66 15.19
C THR A 182 -1.00 -16.89 13.88
N THR A 183 -1.22 -15.58 13.95
CA THR A 183 -1.01 -14.68 12.80
C THR A 183 0.49 -14.48 12.61
N LEU A 184 1.02 -14.85 11.44
CA LEU A 184 2.45 -14.76 11.16
C LEU A 184 2.83 -13.53 10.34
N LEU A 185 1.90 -13.05 9.51
CA LEU A 185 2.07 -11.83 8.73
C LEU A 185 0.98 -10.82 9.08
N GLN A 186 1.31 -9.54 8.97
CA GLN A 186 0.33 -8.47 8.93
C GLN A 186 0.37 -7.76 7.59
N ARG A 187 -0.82 -7.40 7.09
CA ARG A 187 -0.97 -6.53 5.93
C ARG A 187 -0.98 -5.08 6.39
N ASN A 188 -0.12 -4.27 5.81
CA ASN A 188 -0.02 -2.83 6.04
C ASN A 188 -0.36 -2.08 4.75
N THR A 189 -0.55 -0.78 4.85
CA THR A 189 -0.68 0.13 3.70
C THR A 189 0.50 1.10 3.70
N ASP A 190 1.24 1.14 2.60
CA ASP A 190 2.43 1.96 2.40
C ASP A 190 2.35 2.70 1.07
N ASN A 191 2.41 4.03 1.07
CA ASN A 191 2.28 4.84 -0.15
C ASN A 191 1.09 4.41 -1.01
N SER A 192 -0.06 4.19 -0.35
CA SER A 192 -1.30 3.67 -0.96
C SER A 192 -1.20 2.26 -1.58
N ARG A 193 -0.20 1.45 -1.20
CA ARG A 193 0.00 0.07 -1.66
C ARG A 193 0.05 -0.90 -0.47
N TYR A 194 -0.53 -2.08 -0.63
CA TYR A 194 -0.46 -3.12 0.38
C TYR A 194 0.93 -3.73 0.44
N THR A 195 1.42 -3.88 1.67
CA THR A 195 2.67 -4.57 1.99
C THR A 195 2.45 -5.58 3.10
N TYR A 196 3.33 -6.56 3.19
CA TYR A 196 3.27 -7.67 4.12
C TYR A 196 4.58 -7.72 4.91
N SER A 197 4.45 -7.96 6.20
CA SER A 197 5.59 -8.07 7.11
C SER A 197 5.26 -9.04 8.22
N GLU A 198 6.27 -9.41 8.99
CA GLU A 198 6.08 -10.15 10.24
C GLU A 198 5.10 -9.43 11.16
N ALA A 199 4.34 -10.24 11.89
CA ALA A 199 3.49 -9.76 12.96
C ALA A 199 4.37 -9.35 14.14
N PHE A 200 4.10 -8.17 14.68
CA PHE A 200 4.75 -7.69 15.90
C PHE A 200 3.68 -7.58 16.97
N ASP A 201 4.07 -7.86 18.20
CA ASP A 201 3.22 -7.63 19.35
C ASP A 201 3.36 -6.18 19.79
N ILE A 202 2.24 -5.48 19.94
CA ILE A 202 2.22 -4.12 20.49
C ILE A 202 1.32 -4.15 21.71
N SER A 203 1.92 -3.88 22.86
CA SER A 203 1.25 -3.92 24.16
C SER A 203 1.53 -2.63 24.95
N THR A 204 0.79 -2.44 26.04
CA THR A 204 1.18 -1.44 27.05
C THR A 204 2.52 -1.83 27.65
N LEU A 205 3.29 -0.82 28.04
CA LEU A 205 4.55 -0.96 28.76
C LEU A 205 4.35 -0.38 30.16
N ASP A 206 4.05 -1.26 31.11
CA ASP A 206 3.71 -0.86 32.48
C ASP A 206 4.97 -0.63 33.34
N GLU A 207 6.01 -1.46 33.16
CA GLU A 207 7.28 -1.36 33.89
C GLU A 207 8.47 -1.11 32.97
N PHE A 208 9.34 -0.18 33.38
CA PHE A 208 10.48 0.29 32.57
C PHE A 208 11.59 -0.76 32.42
N THR A 209 11.64 -1.71 33.35
CA THR A 209 12.59 -2.82 33.40
C THR A 209 12.40 -3.82 32.25
N ASP A 210 11.26 -3.79 31.56
CA ASP A 210 10.97 -4.66 30.42
C ASP A 210 11.66 -4.23 29.12
N LEU A 211 12.30 -3.05 29.11
CA LEU A 211 13.12 -2.58 27.99
C LEU A 211 14.56 -3.09 28.09
N PRO A 212 15.22 -3.44 26.97
CA PRO A 212 16.66 -3.58 26.89
C PRO A 212 17.37 -2.30 27.35
N SER A 213 18.56 -2.44 27.93
CA SER A 213 19.33 -1.33 28.50
C SER A 213 19.52 -0.19 27.49
N GLU A 214 19.76 -0.53 26.22
CA GLU A 214 19.94 0.41 25.12
C GLU A 214 18.70 1.27 24.84
N LEU A 215 17.50 0.74 25.14
CA LEU A 215 16.24 1.45 25.01
C LEU A 215 15.85 2.18 26.30
N GLN A 216 16.24 1.67 27.47
CA GLN A 216 16.01 2.32 28.77
C GLN A 216 16.69 3.70 28.83
N ASP A 217 17.95 3.80 28.39
CA ASP A 217 18.71 5.06 28.39
C ASP A 217 18.09 6.12 27.47
N LEU A 218 17.30 5.69 26.49
CA LEU A 218 16.64 6.56 25.52
C LEU A 218 15.23 6.96 25.92
N ALA A 219 14.65 6.38 26.97
CA ALA A 219 13.30 6.70 27.41
C ALA A 219 13.28 7.97 28.30
N SER A 220 12.12 8.62 28.40
CA SER A 220 12.03 9.91 29.11
C SER A 220 11.86 9.71 30.62
N ASN A 221 12.61 10.47 31.41
CA ASN A 221 12.48 10.52 32.88
C ASN A 221 11.25 11.32 33.37
N SER A 222 10.49 11.95 32.46
CA SER A 222 9.31 12.75 32.77
C SER A 222 8.08 11.90 33.07
N SER A 223 7.05 12.52 33.67
CA SER A 223 5.73 11.91 33.91
C SER A 223 5.01 11.64 32.59
N VAL A 224 5.33 10.50 31.96
CA VAL A 224 4.64 9.96 30.79
C VAL A 224 3.35 9.29 31.25
N THR A 225 2.21 9.59 30.61
CA THR A 225 0.92 8.99 31.02
C THR A 225 0.75 7.59 30.44
N ASN A 226 1.16 7.38 29.18
CA ASN A 226 1.01 6.09 28.49
C ASN A 226 2.28 5.71 27.74
N ARG A 227 2.64 4.43 27.81
CA ARG A 227 3.73 3.84 27.03
C ARG A 227 3.25 2.59 26.31
N TYR A 228 3.69 2.44 25.07
CA TYR A 228 3.48 1.22 24.29
C TYR A 228 4.80 0.72 23.75
N ILE A 229 4.97 -0.60 23.77
CA ILE A 229 6.18 -1.29 23.34
C ILE A 229 5.85 -2.16 22.14
N ILE A 230 6.77 -2.23 21.17
CA ILE A 230 6.69 -3.16 20.05
C ILE A 230 7.71 -4.28 20.25
N LYS A 231 7.23 -5.52 20.30
CA LYS A 231 8.01 -6.72 20.54
C LYS A 231 7.96 -7.64 19.34
N HIS A 232 9.05 -8.38 19.15
CA HIS A 232 9.18 -9.47 18.20
C HIS A 232 9.51 -10.76 18.95
N GLU A 233 8.91 -11.87 18.56
CA GLU A 233 9.05 -13.16 19.25
C GLU A 233 10.52 -13.58 19.44
N ARG A 234 11.34 -13.37 18.41
CA ARG A 234 12.77 -13.74 18.43
C ARG A 234 13.70 -12.66 18.98
N TYR A 235 13.36 -11.39 18.80
CA TYR A 235 14.28 -10.27 19.06
C TYR A 235 13.90 -9.47 20.31
N GLY A 236 12.82 -9.84 20.99
CA GLY A 236 12.34 -9.13 22.17
C GLY A 236 11.81 -7.74 21.81
N ALA A 237 12.05 -6.78 22.70
CA ALA A 237 11.62 -5.40 22.52
C ALA A 237 12.44 -4.70 21.42
N LEU A 238 11.74 -4.13 20.44
CA LEU A 238 12.35 -3.46 19.29
C LEU A 238 12.20 -1.94 19.34
N GLY A 239 11.34 -1.43 20.22
CA GLY A 239 11.11 0.00 20.35
C GLY A 239 9.89 0.31 21.21
N PHE A 240 9.67 1.59 21.47
CA PHE A 240 8.54 2.07 22.25
C PHE A 240 8.09 3.46 21.82
N VAL A 241 6.88 3.84 22.23
CA VAL A 241 6.31 5.18 22.10
C VAL A 241 5.82 5.66 23.46
N GLU A 242 6.10 6.93 23.77
CA GLU A 242 5.72 7.62 24.99
C GLU A 242 4.74 8.74 24.66
N LEU A 243 3.63 8.79 25.39
CA LEU A 243 2.58 9.77 25.22
C LEU A 243 2.24 10.45 26.55
N ASN A 244 1.99 11.75 26.48
CA ASN A 244 1.25 12.49 27.50
C ASN A 244 -0.15 12.72 26.97
N GLU A 245 -1.09 11.92 27.47
CA GLU A 245 -2.44 11.75 26.94
C GLU A 245 -2.40 11.37 25.45
N ARG A 246 -2.62 12.34 24.56
CA ARG A 246 -2.57 12.22 23.09
C ARG A 246 -1.48 13.10 22.47
N THR A 247 -0.52 13.56 23.26
CA THR A 247 0.66 14.27 22.78
C THR A 247 1.84 13.31 22.74
N LEU A 248 2.40 13.09 21.54
CA LEU A 248 3.60 12.30 21.32
C LEU A 248 4.79 13.00 21.98
N VAL A 249 5.37 12.35 23.00
CA VAL A 249 6.57 12.81 23.69
C VAL A 249 7.80 12.23 22.99
N LYS A 250 7.76 10.92 22.72
CA LYS A 250 8.91 10.22 22.15
C LYS A 250 8.49 8.97 21.38
N VAL A 251 9.24 8.66 20.33
CA VAL A 251 9.20 7.36 19.67
C VAL A 251 10.63 6.91 19.43
N VAL A 252 10.97 5.71 19.90
CA VAL A 252 12.31 5.17 19.85
C VAL A 252 12.25 3.78 19.26
N ILE A 253 13.05 3.54 18.22
CA ILE A 253 13.23 2.23 17.62
C ILE A 253 14.71 1.88 17.70
N HIS A 254 14.99 0.63 18.06
CA HIS A 254 16.33 0.07 18.10
C HIS A 254 17.04 0.31 16.74
N PRO A 255 18.30 0.79 16.71
CA PRO A 255 18.98 1.20 15.48
C PRO A 255 18.90 0.19 14.33
N ASP A 256 19.11 -1.09 14.64
CA ASP A 256 19.11 -2.19 13.66
C ASP A 256 17.75 -2.43 12.99
N PHE A 257 16.67 -1.90 13.57
CA PHE A 257 15.29 -2.13 13.13
C PHE A 257 14.60 -0.87 12.59
N ARG A 258 15.32 0.25 12.46
CA ARG A 258 14.75 1.54 12.01
C ARG A 258 14.12 1.48 10.62
N GLU A 259 14.67 0.68 9.72
CA GLU A 259 14.17 0.52 8.35
C GLU A 259 12.90 -0.35 8.24
N MET A 260 12.40 -0.89 9.36
CA MET A 260 11.26 -1.81 9.38
C MET A 260 9.93 -1.10 9.66
N ARG A 261 9.95 0.23 9.72
CA ARG A 261 8.77 1.09 9.94
C ARG A 261 8.06 0.83 11.27
N LEU A 262 8.77 0.31 12.26
CA LEU A 262 8.21 0.00 13.59
C LEU A 262 7.65 1.26 14.28
N ALA A 263 8.29 2.42 14.08
CA ALA A 263 7.80 3.70 14.61
C ALA A 263 6.41 4.04 14.04
N SER A 264 6.21 3.90 12.72
CA SER A 264 4.91 4.12 12.08
C SER A 264 3.84 3.20 12.66
N ARG A 265 4.17 1.93 12.95
CA ARG A 265 3.23 0.95 13.50
C ARG A 265 2.80 1.28 14.92
N LEU A 266 3.75 1.72 15.75
CA LEU A 266 3.44 2.21 17.09
C LEU A 266 2.46 3.39 17.02
N LEU A 267 2.69 4.34 16.10
CA LEU A 267 1.79 5.48 15.90
C LEU A 267 0.42 5.05 15.34
N ASP A 268 0.37 4.10 14.42
CA ASP A 268 -0.87 3.54 13.88
C ASP A 268 -1.69 2.83 14.97
N HIS A 269 -1.03 2.03 15.81
CA HIS A 269 -1.66 1.36 16.95
C HIS A 269 -2.27 2.36 17.92
N VAL A 270 -1.51 3.40 18.30
CA VAL A 270 -2.00 4.47 19.17
C VAL A 270 -3.20 5.19 18.55
N MET A 271 -3.20 5.45 17.24
CA MET A 271 -4.35 6.02 16.54
C MET A 271 -5.57 5.08 16.53
N ASP A 272 -5.35 3.78 16.46
CA ASP A 272 -6.45 2.79 16.46
C ASP A 272 -7.12 2.64 17.83
N LEU A 273 -6.42 2.91 18.94
CA LEU A 273 -6.97 2.88 20.30
C LEU A 273 -8.03 3.97 20.53
N ASP A 274 -7.80 5.17 19.98
CA ASP A 274 -8.78 6.25 19.98
C ASP A 274 -8.77 6.96 18.63
N LYS A 275 -9.79 6.64 17.83
CA LYS A 275 -10.02 7.20 16.50
C LYS A 275 -10.73 8.55 16.52
N LYS A 276 -11.15 9.08 17.67
CA LYS A 276 -11.87 10.36 17.73
C LYS A 276 -10.95 11.52 18.05
N THR A 277 -9.93 11.28 18.86
CA THR A 277 -9.00 12.32 19.30
C THR A 277 -7.76 12.33 18.41
N PRO A 278 -7.31 13.48 17.87
CA PRO A 278 -6.07 13.53 17.12
C PRO A 278 -4.86 13.21 18.00
N LEU A 279 -3.80 12.70 17.38
CA LEU A 279 -2.48 12.59 18.00
C LEU A 279 -1.66 13.83 17.65
N THR A 280 -1.12 14.53 18.65
CA THR A 280 -0.38 15.78 18.47
C THR A 280 1.11 15.60 18.76
N VAL A 281 1.95 16.45 18.19
CA VAL A 281 3.39 16.49 18.50
C VAL A 281 3.90 17.91 18.33
N GLU A 282 4.84 18.30 19.19
CA GLU A 282 5.56 19.57 19.10
C GLU A 282 7.06 19.28 19.04
N LEU A 283 7.73 19.79 18.03
CA LEU A 283 9.15 19.55 17.78
C LEU A 283 9.80 20.73 17.07
N SER A 284 11.13 20.82 17.10
CA SER A 284 11.85 21.83 16.33
C SER A 284 11.61 21.64 14.82
N VAL A 285 11.47 22.75 14.09
CA VAL A 285 11.33 22.76 12.62
C VAL A 285 12.54 22.11 11.93
N ASP A 286 13.73 22.21 12.52
CA ASP A 286 14.96 21.63 12.00
C ASP A 286 15.15 20.15 12.38
N SER A 287 14.17 19.56 13.08
CA SER A 287 14.25 18.17 13.51
C SER A 287 14.16 17.22 12.31
N PRO A 288 15.05 16.21 12.22
CA PRO A 288 14.99 15.20 11.17
C PRO A 288 13.71 14.33 11.24
N LEU A 289 12.93 14.44 12.31
CA LEU A 289 11.67 13.71 12.48
C LEU A 289 10.49 14.35 11.75
N VAL A 290 10.60 15.61 11.30
CA VAL A 290 9.50 16.32 10.63
C VAL A 290 9.06 15.58 9.36
N ASP A 291 10.01 15.21 8.49
CA ASP A 291 9.71 14.46 7.26
C ASP A 291 9.13 13.07 7.54
N PHE A 292 9.63 12.40 8.58
CA PHE A 292 9.08 11.13 9.03
C PHE A 292 7.62 11.27 9.48
N LEU A 293 7.30 12.31 10.24
CA LEU A 293 5.94 12.57 10.73
C LEU A 293 4.98 12.91 9.60
N TYR A 294 5.40 13.70 8.60
CA TYR A 294 4.62 13.92 7.37
C TYR A 294 4.29 12.61 6.66
N ASN A 295 5.27 11.72 6.53
CA ASN A 295 5.06 10.39 5.95
C ASN A 295 4.11 9.51 6.80
N CYS A 296 4.02 9.77 8.11
CA CYS A 296 3.06 9.15 9.01
C CYS A 296 1.70 9.89 9.04
N SER A 297 1.43 10.76 8.06
CA SER A 297 0.18 11.54 7.94
C SER A 297 -0.05 12.56 9.07
N PHE A 298 1.02 13.05 9.70
CA PHE A 298 0.92 14.27 10.50
C PHE A 298 0.97 15.49 9.60
N ALA A 299 0.18 16.51 9.92
CA ALA A 299 0.18 17.78 9.23
C ALA A 299 0.18 18.94 10.24
N GLU A 300 0.82 20.05 9.86
CA GLU A 300 0.64 21.34 10.52
C GLU A 300 -0.62 22.00 9.91
N SER A 301 -1.50 22.60 10.73
CA SER A 301 -2.64 23.34 10.19
C SER A 301 -2.21 24.65 9.54
N ASP A 302 -3.01 25.18 8.62
CA ASP A 302 -2.69 26.45 7.95
C ASP A 302 -2.63 27.62 8.93
N GLU A 303 -3.45 27.61 9.98
CA GLU A 303 -3.43 28.61 11.06
C GLU A 303 -2.12 28.52 11.86
N ASP A 304 -1.74 27.31 12.29
CA ASP A 304 -0.52 27.07 13.07
C ASP A 304 0.72 27.47 12.25
N ARG A 305 0.72 27.15 10.94
CA ARG A 305 1.79 27.54 10.01
C ARG A 305 1.90 29.06 9.85
N LYS A 306 0.77 29.75 9.63
CA LYS A 306 0.76 31.22 9.51
C LYS A 306 1.23 31.88 10.79
N PHE A 307 0.76 31.39 11.94
CA PHE A 307 1.16 31.90 13.25
C PHE A 307 2.66 31.71 13.50
N ARG A 308 3.20 30.53 13.19
CA ARG A 308 4.64 30.23 13.31
C ARG A 308 5.49 31.15 12.44
N ILE A 309 5.11 31.35 11.17
CA ILE A 309 5.84 32.22 10.25
C ILE A 309 5.77 33.68 10.72
N ALA A 310 4.59 34.16 11.13
CA ALA A 310 4.39 35.52 11.61
C ALA A 310 5.21 35.82 12.88
N ASN A 311 5.35 34.84 13.77
CA ASN A 311 6.05 34.99 15.06
C ASN A 311 7.49 34.44 15.05
N LYS A 312 8.00 33.98 13.90
CA LYS A 312 9.34 33.37 13.75
C LYS A 312 9.63 32.26 14.76
N LEU A 313 8.63 31.44 15.07
CA LEU A 313 8.79 30.31 16.01
C LEU A 313 9.60 29.18 15.37
N THR A 314 10.47 28.56 16.15
CA THR A 314 11.32 27.43 15.75
C THR A 314 10.71 26.07 16.08
N THR A 315 9.51 26.06 16.66
CA THR A 315 8.74 24.84 16.97
C THR A 315 7.58 24.70 16.00
N VAL A 316 7.39 23.51 15.46
CA VAL A 316 6.22 23.12 14.65
C VAL A 316 5.29 22.26 15.49
N LYS A 317 3.99 22.55 15.40
CA LYS A 317 2.93 21.72 15.98
C LYS A 317 2.28 20.92 14.86
N MET A 318 2.34 19.60 14.95
CA MET A 318 1.75 18.72 13.96
C MET A 318 0.66 17.86 14.59
N LYS A 319 -0.35 17.51 13.80
CA LYS A 319 -1.50 16.70 14.24
C LYS A 319 -1.76 15.60 13.22
N ARG A 320 -2.11 14.42 13.72
CA ARG A 320 -2.63 13.30 12.94
C ARG A 320 -4.07 13.05 13.37
N GLY A 321 -5.02 13.40 12.51
CA GLY A 321 -6.45 13.26 12.74
C GLY A 321 -7.10 12.16 11.88
N THR A 322 -8.40 11.94 12.07
CA THR A 322 -9.16 10.89 11.35
C THR A 322 -9.93 11.36 10.14
N ASP A 323 -9.96 12.64 9.81
CA ASP A 323 -10.56 13.10 8.56
C ASP A 323 -9.90 14.38 8.05
N LYS A 324 -10.11 14.62 6.76
CA LYS A 324 -9.59 15.70 5.92
C LYS A 324 -9.88 17.11 6.47
N GLU A 325 -9.23 17.51 7.56
CA GLU A 325 -9.00 18.92 7.83
C GLU A 325 -7.77 19.36 7.02
N GLY A 326 -8.02 19.81 5.79
CA GLY A 326 -6.98 20.40 4.93
C GLY A 326 -6.73 19.65 3.62
N LYS A 327 -7.70 19.68 2.72
CA LYS A 327 -7.43 19.75 1.28
C LYS A 327 -8.23 20.88 0.67
#